data_AF-A0A355V757-F1
#
_entry.id   AF-A0A355V757-F1
#
_cell.length_a   1.000
_cell.length_b   1.000
_cell.length_c   1.000
_cell.angle_alpha   90.00
_cell.angle_beta   90.00
_cell.angle_gamma   90.00
#
_symmetry.space_group_name_H-M   'P 1'
#
loop_
_entity.id
_entity.type
_entity.pdbx_description
1 polymer ?
#
loop_
_entity_poly.entity_id
_entity_poly.type
_entity_poly.pdbx_seq_one_letter_code
_entity_poly.pdbx_strand_id
1 'polypeptide(L)'
;TAGMAFEALNHAGELDDNVLVILNDNNMSISRNVGGLSSYFARMWASKPYNFIRTGSKKMLSKIPPALKAAHRAEEYMKGMVSPGTLFEEIGFNYIGLVDGHDTERLIEVLGNIKQLRGPQLLHIVTQKGKGYTASENDPFGMHALSKIEAKPKRPTSEPKTPTYSQVFGQWLCDMAQQDEKLIAITPAMSAGSGMDEFADQYPDRFFDVAIAEQHAVTFAAGMACDGLKPVVAIYSTFLQRAYDQLIHDVAIQNLDVLFAIDRAGLVGEDGPTHAGSFDLSYLRCVPNMVIMAPSDENECRQMLYTGHQLK
;
A
#
# COMPACT_ATOMS: atom_id res chain seq x y z
N THR A 1 -3.32 -1.18 4.79
CA THR A 1 -4.28 -0.29 4.10
C THR A 1 -5.50 -1.04 3.57
N ALA A 2 -5.42 -2.36 3.33
CA ALA A 2 -6.54 -3.16 2.84
C ALA A 2 -7.76 -3.15 3.78
N GLY A 3 -8.97 -3.05 3.19
CA GLY A 3 -10.24 -3.01 3.92
C GLY A 3 -10.48 -4.23 4.81
N MET A 4 -10.26 -5.43 4.28
CA MET A 4 -10.42 -6.70 5.02
C MET A 4 -9.61 -6.74 6.33
N ALA A 5 -8.43 -6.11 6.37
CA ALA A 5 -7.63 -6.05 7.59
C ALA A 5 -8.30 -5.17 8.66
N PHE A 6 -8.89 -4.03 8.27
CA PHE A 6 -9.62 -3.15 9.18
C PHE A 6 -10.96 -3.74 9.62
N GLU A 7 -11.67 -4.41 8.72
CA GLU A 7 -12.90 -5.17 9.06
C GLU A 7 -12.59 -6.25 10.10
N ALA A 8 -11.50 -7.00 9.90
CA ALA A 8 -11.06 -8.02 10.84
C ALA A 8 -10.59 -7.44 12.18
N LEU A 9 -9.88 -6.30 12.17
CA LEU A 9 -9.52 -5.60 13.40
C LEU A 9 -10.78 -5.14 14.15
N ASN A 10 -11.73 -4.50 13.46
CA ASN A 10 -12.98 -4.07 14.08
C ASN A 10 -13.73 -5.24 14.73
N HIS A 11 -13.82 -6.38 14.05
CA HIS A 11 -14.43 -7.59 14.62
C HIS A 11 -13.62 -8.13 15.80
N ALA A 12 -12.29 -8.25 15.68
CA ALA A 12 -11.44 -8.77 16.74
C ALA A 12 -11.48 -7.91 18.01
N GLY A 13 -11.70 -6.60 17.89
CA GLY A 13 -11.86 -5.70 19.03
C GLY A 13 -13.14 -5.91 19.85
N GLU A 14 -14.18 -6.49 19.25
CA GLU A 14 -15.42 -6.85 19.95
C GLU A 14 -15.30 -8.20 20.69
N LEU A 15 -14.37 -9.06 20.28
CA LEU A 15 -14.19 -10.39 20.86
C LEU A 15 -13.48 -10.29 22.22
N ASP A 16 -13.99 -11.02 23.23
CA ASP A 16 -13.28 -11.27 24.50
C ASP A 16 -12.25 -12.41 24.35
N ASP A 17 -11.54 -12.43 23.22
CA ASP A 17 -10.53 -13.43 22.88
C ASP A 17 -9.11 -12.86 23.01
N ASN A 18 -8.17 -13.73 23.38
CA ASN A 18 -6.77 -13.35 23.49
C ASN A 18 -6.10 -13.40 22.12
N VAL A 19 -6.13 -12.27 21.40
CA VAL A 19 -5.49 -12.10 20.09
C VAL A 19 -4.35 -11.09 20.19
N LEU A 20 -3.21 -11.42 19.58
CA LEU A 20 -2.09 -10.49 19.40
C LEU A 20 -1.92 -10.18 17.91
N VAL A 21 -2.07 -8.91 17.56
CA VAL A 21 -1.71 -8.36 16.24
C VAL A 21 -0.36 -7.66 16.35
N ILE A 22 0.61 -8.06 15.52
CA ILE A 22 1.90 -7.38 15.42
C ILE A 22 1.90 -6.52 14.17
N LEU A 23 1.80 -5.20 14.35
CA LEU A 23 1.97 -4.22 13.29
C LEU A 23 3.47 -4.01 13.06
N ASN A 24 4.00 -4.57 11.97
CA ASN A 24 5.35 -4.32 11.50
C ASN A 24 5.39 -3.09 10.59
N ASP A 25 5.72 -1.94 11.16
CA ASP A 25 5.85 -0.68 10.42
C ASP A 25 7.29 -0.44 9.98
N ASN A 26 7.51 -0.44 8.67
CA ASN A 26 8.77 -0.08 8.03
C ASN A 26 8.65 1.16 7.12
N ASN A 27 7.56 1.92 7.23
CA ASN A 27 7.19 3.05 6.36
C ASN A 27 7.06 2.73 4.85
N MET A 28 7.03 1.46 4.45
CA MET A 28 7.02 1.06 3.03
C MET A 28 5.93 0.04 2.68
N SER A 29 5.46 0.09 1.42
CA SER A 29 4.79 -1.00 0.72
C SER A 29 5.67 -1.43 -0.46
N ILE A 30 5.11 -1.81 -1.62
CA ILE A 30 5.90 -1.97 -2.85
C ILE A 30 6.33 -0.58 -3.34
N SER A 31 5.40 0.39 -3.38
CA SER A 31 5.65 1.83 -3.44
C SER A 31 5.81 2.44 -2.02
N ARG A 32 6.04 3.76 -1.90
CA ARG A 32 5.98 4.43 -0.59
C ARG A 32 4.56 4.30 -0.02
N ASN A 33 4.41 4.07 1.28
CA ASN A 33 3.08 3.99 1.90
C ASN A 33 2.32 5.32 1.72
N VAL A 34 1.19 5.27 1.01
CA VAL A 34 0.27 6.38 0.79
C VAL A 34 -0.95 6.31 1.71
N GLY A 35 -1.63 7.45 1.90
CA GLY A 35 -2.88 7.56 2.67
C GLY A 35 -2.74 8.09 4.10
N GLY A 36 -3.88 8.48 4.69
CA GLY A 36 -3.93 9.17 5.99
C GLY A 36 -3.37 8.36 7.17
N LEU A 37 -3.43 7.03 7.10
CA LEU A 37 -2.83 6.13 8.10
C LEU A 37 -1.30 6.21 8.10
N SER A 38 -0.67 6.24 6.92
CA SER A 38 0.78 6.43 6.79
C SER A 38 1.21 7.74 7.45
N SER A 39 0.47 8.84 7.20
CA SER A 39 0.72 10.12 7.85
C SER A 39 0.47 10.08 9.37
N TYR A 40 -0.52 9.31 9.84
CA TYR A 40 -0.77 9.09 11.26
C TYR A 40 0.43 8.40 11.93
N PHE A 41 0.91 7.29 11.36
CA PHE A 41 2.09 6.56 11.82
C PHE A 41 3.35 7.45 11.82
N ALA A 42 3.56 8.23 10.76
CA ALA A 42 4.67 9.19 10.68
C ALA A 42 4.60 10.29 11.75
N ARG A 43 3.40 10.79 12.08
CA ARG A 43 3.23 11.74 13.19
C ARG A 43 3.52 11.10 14.55
N MET A 44 3.14 9.84 14.76
CA MET A 44 3.48 9.11 15.99
C MET A 44 4.99 9.00 16.19
N TRP A 45 5.71 8.72 15.10
CA TRP A 45 7.17 8.78 15.06
C TRP A 45 7.72 10.16 15.44
N ALA A 46 7.22 11.22 14.80
CA ALA A 46 7.69 12.58 15.02
C ALA A 46 7.34 13.13 16.43
N SER A 47 6.27 12.62 17.04
CA SER A 47 5.80 13.03 18.37
C SER A 47 6.66 12.51 19.52
N LYS A 48 7.65 11.64 19.26
CA LYS A 48 8.68 11.35 20.25
C LYS A 48 9.59 12.58 20.39
N PRO A 49 9.68 13.24 21.57
CA PRO A 49 10.93 13.91 21.89
C PRO A 49 11.99 12.83 21.87
N TYR A 50 12.97 13.01 20.99
CA TYR A 50 14.19 12.20 20.94
C TYR A 50 14.78 12.20 22.36
N ASN A 51 14.49 11.17 23.16
CA ASN A 51 15.12 10.97 24.46
C ASN A 51 16.54 10.46 24.24
N PHE A 52 17.37 11.34 23.68
CA PHE A 52 18.82 11.27 23.75
C PHE A 52 19.31 12.33 24.73
N ILE A 53 18.70 12.43 25.92
CA ILE A 53 19.31 13.15 27.05
C ILE A 53 18.96 12.38 28.33
N ARG A 54 19.97 11.67 28.87
CA ARG A 54 20.42 11.71 30.28
C ARG A 54 20.76 10.35 30.90
N THR A 55 21.90 9.80 30.50
CA THR A 55 22.73 8.96 31.38
C THR A 55 24.00 9.74 31.71
N GLY A 56 23.85 10.85 32.44
CA GLY A 56 25.00 11.71 32.74
C GLY A 56 24.65 13.00 33.46
N SER A 57 23.95 12.91 34.60
CA SER A 57 23.98 13.95 35.67
C SER A 57 22.94 13.63 36.76
N LYS A 58 23.14 12.53 37.49
CA LYS A 58 22.63 12.39 38.86
C LYS A 58 23.51 13.27 39.77
N LYS A 59 23.25 14.58 39.82
CA LYS A 59 23.65 15.51 40.89
C LYS A 59 23.18 16.94 40.59
N MET A 60 21.86 17.18 40.58
CA MET A 60 21.29 18.45 41.04
C MET A 60 19.78 18.28 41.19
N LEU A 61 19.35 17.92 42.38
CA LEU A 61 17.94 17.97 42.79
C LEU A 61 17.88 18.75 44.09
N SER A 62 17.84 20.07 43.97
CA SER A 62 17.35 20.95 45.02
C SER A 62 16.75 22.21 44.39
N LYS A 63 15.47 22.45 44.72
CA LYS A 63 14.61 23.62 44.42
C LYS A 63 13.98 23.68 43.02
N ILE A 64 12.73 23.20 42.92
CA ILE A 64 11.82 23.42 41.78
C ILE A 64 10.78 24.51 42.18
N PRO A 65 10.67 25.64 41.46
CA PRO A 65 9.67 26.68 41.73
C PRO A 65 8.23 26.28 41.31
N PRO A 66 7.18 26.91 41.87
CA PRO A 66 5.77 26.60 41.61
C PRO A 66 5.33 26.68 40.14
N ALA A 67 6.04 27.43 39.30
CA ALA A 67 5.76 27.58 37.87
C ALA A 67 5.87 26.26 37.07
N LEU A 68 6.67 25.30 37.55
CA LEU A 68 6.81 23.98 36.91
C LEU A 68 5.60 23.06 37.13
N LYS A 69 4.76 23.30 38.15
CA LYS A 69 3.53 22.52 38.36
C LYS A 69 2.44 22.85 37.34
N ALA A 70 2.37 24.12 36.90
CA ALA A 70 1.42 24.54 35.86
C ALA A 70 1.85 24.01 34.47
N ALA A 71 3.16 24.02 34.19
CA ALA A 71 3.72 23.42 32.99
C ALA A 71 3.47 21.90 32.92
N HIS A 72 3.66 21.18 34.03
CA HIS A 72 3.37 19.75 34.09
C HIS A 72 1.87 19.42 33.94
N ARG A 73 0.96 20.25 34.48
CA ARG A 73 -0.48 20.07 34.25
C ARG A 73 -0.91 20.36 32.81
N ALA A 74 -0.31 21.36 32.17
CA ALA A 74 -0.54 21.64 30.75
C ALA A 74 0.02 20.53 29.86
N GLU A 75 1.17 19.96 30.23
CA GLU A 75 1.76 18.79 29.58
C GLU A 75 0.90 17.53 29.75
N GLU A 76 0.30 17.30 30.93
CA GLU A 76 -0.68 16.22 31.16
C GLU A 76 -1.97 16.43 30.35
N TYR A 77 -2.47 17.67 30.24
CA TYR A 77 -3.64 17.99 29.42
C TYR A 77 -3.36 17.86 27.91
N MET A 78 -2.14 18.18 27.46
CA MET A 78 -1.71 17.94 26.07
C MET A 78 -1.49 16.46 25.77
N LYS A 79 -1.01 15.66 26.74
CA LYS A 79 -0.88 14.20 26.62
C LYS A 79 -2.23 13.50 26.46
N GLY A 80 -3.31 14.08 27.01
CA GLY A 80 -4.66 13.52 26.95
C GLY A 80 -5.42 13.74 25.63
N MET A 81 -4.97 14.63 24.73
CA MET A 81 -5.74 14.97 23.52
C MET A 81 -5.31 14.25 22.24
N VAL A 82 -4.12 13.64 22.18
CA VAL A 82 -3.72 12.77 21.06
C VAL A 82 -2.68 11.77 21.57
N SER A 83 -3.12 10.70 22.25
CA SER A 83 -2.25 9.54 22.41
C SER A 83 -2.09 8.88 21.04
N PRO A 84 -0.87 8.56 20.60
CA PRO A 84 -0.59 7.69 19.44
C PRO A 84 -1.43 6.39 19.40
N GLY A 85 -1.96 5.91 20.53
CA GLY A 85 -2.76 4.68 20.59
C GLY A 85 -4.23 4.82 20.22
N THR A 86 -4.77 6.04 20.12
CA THR A 86 -6.23 6.26 20.17
C THR A 86 -7.02 5.51 19.11
N LEU A 87 -6.53 5.39 17.87
CA LEU A 87 -7.30 4.71 16.84
C LEU A 87 -7.58 3.23 17.19
N PHE A 88 -6.56 2.52 17.66
CA PHE A 88 -6.65 1.09 17.94
C PHE A 88 -7.30 0.83 19.31
N GLU A 89 -7.05 1.72 20.27
CA GLU A 89 -7.69 1.70 21.58
C GLU A 89 -9.21 1.89 21.47
N GLU A 90 -9.67 2.82 20.64
CA GLU A 90 -11.11 3.09 20.44
C GLU A 90 -11.84 1.95 19.74
N ILE A 91 -11.15 1.12 18.95
CA ILE A 91 -11.73 -0.10 18.36
C ILE A 91 -11.55 -1.35 19.24
N GLY A 92 -11.10 -1.20 20.49
CA GLY A 92 -11.06 -2.29 21.48
C GLY A 92 -9.71 -3.01 21.65
N PHE A 93 -8.62 -2.53 21.03
CA PHE A 93 -7.29 -3.11 21.24
C PHE A 93 -6.51 -2.41 22.35
N ASN A 94 -5.79 -3.19 23.15
CA ASN A 94 -4.73 -2.64 23.99
C ASN A 94 -3.51 -2.36 23.11
N TYR A 95 -3.20 -1.08 22.90
CA TYR A 95 -2.09 -0.66 22.04
C TYR A 95 -0.76 -0.64 22.82
N ILE A 96 0.26 -1.30 22.27
CA ILE A 96 1.60 -1.41 22.87
C ILE A 96 2.63 -1.01 21.81
N GLY A 97 3.33 0.10 22.01
CA GLY A 97 4.34 0.57 21.07
C GLY A 97 4.67 2.06 21.24
N LEU A 98 5.57 2.64 20.44
CA LEU A 98 6.39 2.01 19.39
C LEU A 98 7.62 1.30 19.98
N VAL A 99 7.85 0.03 19.61
CA VAL A 99 9.03 -0.78 19.99
C VAL A 99 9.99 -0.90 18.82
N ASP A 100 11.31 -0.86 19.08
CA ASP A 100 12.32 -1.17 18.05
C ASP A 100 12.23 -2.66 17.67
N GLY A 101 11.87 -2.93 16.41
CA GLY A 101 11.71 -4.27 15.87
C GLY A 101 13.03 -4.99 15.59
N HIS A 102 14.18 -4.33 15.76
CA HIS A 102 15.50 -4.94 15.61
C HIS A 102 16.16 -5.30 16.96
N ASP A 103 15.60 -4.85 18.08
CA ASP A 103 16.06 -5.22 19.42
C ASP A 103 15.38 -6.53 19.86
N THR A 104 16.03 -7.65 19.55
CA THR A 104 15.46 -8.99 19.81
C THR A 104 15.29 -9.27 21.31
N GLU A 105 16.22 -8.83 22.16
CA GLU A 105 16.13 -9.05 23.61
C GLU A 105 14.92 -8.30 24.17
N ARG A 106 14.73 -7.04 23.75
CA ARG A 106 13.58 -6.24 24.14
C ARG A 106 12.27 -6.83 23.62
N LEU A 107 12.23 -7.33 22.38
CA LEU A 107 11.05 -7.98 21.82
C LEU A 107 10.64 -9.23 22.61
N ILE A 108 11.60 -10.06 23.04
CA ILE A 108 11.33 -11.24 23.87
C ILE A 108 10.69 -10.83 25.19
N GLU A 109 11.23 -9.81 25.86
CA GLU A 109 10.67 -9.28 27.12
C GLU A 109 9.24 -8.76 26.92
N VAL A 110 9.01 -7.94 25.89
CA VAL A 110 7.70 -7.36 25.58
C VAL A 110 6.67 -8.45 25.26
N LEU A 111 7.02 -9.40 24.39
CA LEU A 111 6.14 -10.53 24.05
C LEU A 111 5.85 -11.42 25.26
N GLY A 112 6.84 -11.60 26.15
CA GLY A 112 6.66 -12.32 27.41
C GLY A 112 5.62 -11.67 28.33
N ASN A 113 5.63 -10.34 28.42
CA ASN A 113 4.65 -9.57 29.18
C ASN A 113 3.26 -9.62 28.52
N ILE A 114 3.18 -9.44 27.20
CA ILE A 114 1.93 -9.47 26.43
C ILE A 114 1.20 -10.81 26.59
N LYS A 115 1.93 -11.92 26.65
CA LYS A 115 1.36 -13.26 26.82
C LYS A 115 0.54 -13.42 28.12
N GLN A 116 0.76 -12.58 29.12
CA GLN A 116 0.02 -12.60 30.38
C GLN A 116 -1.24 -11.70 30.35
N LEU A 117 -1.38 -10.86 29.33
CA LEU A 117 -2.51 -9.95 29.18
C LEU A 117 -3.72 -10.70 28.59
N ARG A 118 -4.91 -10.18 28.91
CA ARG A 118 -6.18 -10.67 28.35
C ARG A 118 -6.75 -9.71 27.33
N GLY A 119 -7.54 -10.25 26.42
CA GLY A 119 -8.22 -9.51 25.35
C GLY A 119 -7.28 -9.09 24.22
N PRO A 120 -7.80 -8.38 23.21
CA PRO A 120 -7.07 -8.00 22.02
C PRO A 120 -5.88 -7.08 22.32
N GLN A 121 -4.71 -7.43 21.78
CA GLN A 121 -3.45 -6.70 21.92
C GLN A 121 -2.93 -6.30 20.55
N LEU A 122 -2.46 -5.07 20.40
CA LEU A 122 -1.77 -4.61 19.21
C LEU A 122 -0.36 -4.14 19.57
N LEU A 123 0.64 -4.94 19.17
CA LEU A 123 2.04 -4.59 19.32
C LEU A 123 2.53 -3.89 18.05
N HIS A 124 2.89 -2.62 18.15
CA HIS A 124 3.47 -1.85 17.06
C HIS A 124 4.99 -1.84 17.15
N ILE A 125 5.62 -2.58 16.23
CA ILE A 125 7.07 -2.64 16.06
C ILE A 125 7.50 -1.83 14.84
N VAL A 126 8.68 -1.25 14.95
CA VAL A 126 9.30 -0.45 13.91
C VAL A 126 10.48 -1.19 13.32
N THR A 127 10.49 -1.43 12.02
CA THR A 127 11.61 -2.10 11.34
C THR A 127 12.16 -1.28 10.16
N GLN A 128 13.23 -1.79 9.55
CA GLN A 128 13.87 -1.23 8.36
C GLN A 128 13.85 -2.33 7.31
N LYS A 129 13.22 -2.05 6.17
CA LYS A 129 13.17 -2.98 5.05
C LYS A 129 14.58 -3.26 4.54
N GLY A 130 14.92 -4.54 4.33
CA GLY A 130 16.26 -4.94 3.89
C GLY A 130 17.35 -4.89 4.95
N LYS A 131 17.02 -4.71 6.24
CA LYS A 131 18.00 -4.63 7.34
C LYS A 131 19.02 -5.77 7.28
N GLY A 132 20.31 -5.43 7.35
CA GLY A 132 21.41 -6.38 7.32
C GLY A 132 21.94 -6.70 5.92
N TYR A 133 21.34 -6.13 4.86
CA TYR A 133 21.86 -6.21 3.51
C TYR A 133 21.90 -4.82 2.85
N THR A 134 23.07 -4.19 2.86
CA THR A 134 23.28 -2.77 2.51
C THR A 134 22.72 -2.39 1.13
N ALA A 135 22.71 -3.30 0.15
CA ALA A 135 22.11 -3.03 -1.16
C ALA A 135 20.58 -2.87 -1.09
N SER A 136 19.89 -3.68 -0.28
CA SER A 136 18.44 -3.57 -0.05
C SER A 136 18.06 -2.45 0.92
N GLU A 137 18.96 -2.03 1.82
CA GLU A 137 18.71 -0.86 2.66
C GLU A 137 18.75 0.45 1.85
N ASN A 138 19.64 0.53 0.84
CA ASN A 138 19.82 1.71 0.00
C ASN A 138 18.86 1.78 -1.20
N ASP A 139 18.39 0.62 -1.71
CA ASP A 139 17.37 0.54 -2.77
C ASP A 139 16.30 -0.52 -2.44
N PRO A 140 15.37 -0.23 -1.52
CA PRO A 140 14.33 -1.19 -1.15
C PRO A 140 13.30 -1.42 -2.26
N PHE A 141 13.26 -0.56 -3.29
CA PHE A 141 12.34 -0.64 -4.43
C PHE A 141 12.87 -1.59 -5.50
N GLY A 142 14.07 -1.33 -6.03
CA GLY A 142 14.68 -2.16 -7.07
C GLY A 142 14.98 -3.58 -6.60
N MET A 143 15.37 -3.74 -5.33
CA MET A 143 15.69 -5.04 -4.75
C MET A 143 14.46 -5.91 -4.44
N HIS A 144 13.26 -5.32 -4.37
CA HIS A 144 12.00 -6.07 -4.23
C HIS A 144 11.57 -6.75 -5.52
N ALA A 145 11.94 -6.17 -6.65
CA ALA A 145 11.65 -6.66 -8.00
C ALA A 145 12.77 -7.55 -8.57
N LEU A 146 13.86 -7.78 -7.83
CA LEU A 146 14.93 -8.66 -8.28
C LEU A 146 14.48 -10.12 -8.26
N SER A 147 14.28 -10.66 -9.46
CA SER A 147 13.91 -12.05 -9.71
C SER A 147 15.06 -13.05 -9.54
N LYS A 148 16.23 -12.65 -9.01
CA LYS A 148 17.34 -13.50 -8.52
C LYS A 148 18.56 -12.65 -8.17
N ILE A 149 19.21 -12.96 -7.05
CA ILE A 149 20.64 -12.66 -6.89
C ILE A 149 21.38 -13.76 -7.66
N GLU A 150 21.68 -13.53 -8.94
CA GLU A 150 22.50 -14.48 -9.71
C GLU A 150 23.94 -14.48 -9.16
N ALA A 151 24.42 -15.65 -8.72
CA ALA A 151 25.78 -15.80 -8.17
C ALA A 151 26.91 -15.52 -9.17
N LYS A 152 26.59 -15.40 -10.47
CA LYS A 152 27.52 -15.00 -11.53
C LYS A 152 26.78 -14.16 -12.58
N PRO A 153 27.33 -13.00 -12.99
CA PRO A 153 26.71 -12.19 -14.03
C PRO A 153 26.72 -12.95 -15.36
N LYS A 154 25.54 -13.14 -15.97
CA LYS A 154 25.45 -13.57 -17.38
C LYS A 154 26.03 -12.48 -18.28
N ARG A 155 26.73 -12.91 -19.34
CA ARG A 155 27.23 -11.98 -20.37
C ARG A 155 26.06 -11.20 -20.97
N PRO A 156 26.18 -9.87 -21.16
CA PRO A 156 25.14 -9.10 -21.80
C PRO A 156 24.99 -9.56 -23.25
N THR A 157 23.83 -10.09 -23.59
CA THR A 157 23.42 -10.31 -24.99
C THR A 157 22.92 -8.98 -25.56
N SER A 158 23.43 -8.60 -26.72
CA SER A 158 23.16 -7.33 -27.41
C SER A 158 21.87 -7.36 -28.24
N GLU A 159 20.90 -8.21 -27.89
CA GLU A 159 19.65 -8.28 -28.63
C GLU A 159 18.79 -7.04 -28.33
N PRO A 160 18.09 -6.49 -29.34
CA PRO A 160 17.09 -5.45 -29.10
C PRO A 160 16.08 -6.01 -28.11
N LYS A 161 15.94 -5.36 -26.95
CA LYS A 161 14.97 -5.78 -25.94
C LYS A 161 13.58 -5.43 -26.45
N THR A 162 12.79 -6.45 -26.81
CA THR A 162 11.35 -6.31 -26.97
C THR A 162 10.77 -5.67 -25.71
N PRO A 163 9.98 -4.59 -25.82
CA PRO A 163 9.43 -3.94 -24.64
C PRO A 163 8.44 -4.86 -23.94
N THR A 164 8.38 -4.78 -22.61
CA THR A 164 7.37 -5.51 -21.85
C THR A 164 6.00 -4.89 -22.04
N TYR A 165 4.92 -5.64 -21.80
CA TYR A 165 3.56 -5.08 -21.84
C TYR A 165 3.38 -3.90 -20.88
N SER A 166 4.00 -3.91 -19.69
CA SER A 166 3.96 -2.77 -18.76
C SER A 166 4.66 -1.53 -19.33
N GLN A 167 5.75 -1.69 -20.10
CA GLN A 167 6.40 -0.57 -20.79
C GLN A 167 5.53 -0.01 -21.92
N VAL A 168 4.88 -0.88 -22.69
CA VAL A 168 3.92 -0.48 -23.73
C VAL A 168 2.74 0.28 -23.13
N PHE A 169 2.18 -0.24 -22.04
CA PHE A 169 1.09 0.41 -21.31
C PHE A 169 1.50 1.76 -20.73
N GLY A 170 2.65 1.83 -20.04
CA GLY A 170 3.16 3.07 -19.45
C GLY A 170 3.36 4.18 -20.48
N GLN A 171 3.99 3.86 -21.62
CA GLN A 171 4.16 4.80 -22.73
C GLN A 171 2.81 5.24 -23.30
N TRP A 172 1.89 4.29 -23.55
CA TRP A 172 0.55 4.60 -24.03
C TRP A 172 -0.20 5.54 -23.09
N LEU A 173 -0.09 5.31 -21.77
CA LEU A 173 -0.77 6.10 -20.75
C LEU A 173 -0.32 7.56 -20.79
N CYS A 174 1.00 7.81 -20.91
CA CYS A 174 1.56 9.15 -21.10
C CYS A 174 1.11 9.79 -22.42
N ASP A 175 1.21 9.06 -23.53
CA ASP A 175 0.79 9.55 -24.86
C ASP A 175 -0.70 9.93 -24.89
N MET A 176 -1.54 9.18 -24.17
CA MET A 176 -2.97 9.40 -24.12
C MET A 176 -3.34 10.57 -23.21
N ALA A 177 -2.66 10.72 -22.08
CA ALA A 177 -2.83 11.87 -21.19
C ALA A 177 -2.44 13.21 -21.83
N GLN A 178 -1.56 13.22 -22.83
CA GLN A 178 -1.26 14.42 -23.64
C GLN A 178 -2.44 14.85 -24.50
N GLN A 179 -3.29 13.91 -24.90
CA GLN A 179 -4.39 14.13 -25.84
C GLN A 179 -5.74 14.28 -25.13
N ASP A 180 -5.89 13.65 -23.96
CA ASP A 180 -7.12 13.63 -23.20
C ASP A 180 -6.89 14.11 -21.77
N GLU A 181 -7.34 15.33 -21.49
CA GLU A 181 -7.25 15.94 -20.17
C GLU A 181 -8.06 15.19 -19.09
N LYS A 182 -9.07 14.40 -19.51
CA LYS A 182 -9.96 13.64 -18.62
C LYS A 182 -9.38 12.30 -18.17
N LEU A 183 -8.27 11.85 -18.76
CA LEU A 183 -7.65 10.59 -18.38
C LEU A 183 -7.13 10.67 -16.94
N ILE A 184 -7.55 9.72 -16.11
CA ILE A 184 -7.03 9.56 -14.75
C ILE A 184 -6.42 8.18 -14.61
N ALA A 185 -5.24 8.08 -14.01
CA ALA A 185 -4.55 6.81 -13.80
C ALA A 185 -4.62 6.40 -12.33
N ILE A 186 -5.10 5.18 -12.07
CA ILE A 186 -5.33 4.66 -10.71
C ILE A 186 -4.61 3.31 -10.57
N THR A 187 -3.89 3.10 -9.45
CA THR A 187 -3.26 1.83 -9.14
C THR A 187 -3.34 1.49 -7.64
N PRO A 188 -3.57 0.22 -7.27
CA PRO A 188 -3.50 -0.20 -5.87
C PRO A 188 -2.08 -0.64 -5.49
N ALA A 189 -1.19 0.31 -5.15
CA ALA A 189 0.22 0.08 -4.75
C ALA A 189 1.14 -0.57 -5.79
N MET A 190 0.76 -0.60 -7.08
CA MET A 190 1.50 -1.32 -8.13
C MET A 190 2.06 -0.41 -9.24
N SER A 191 2.41 0.84 -8.92
CA SER A 191 2.94 1.83 -9.89
C SER A 191 4.10 1.27 -10.74
N ALA A 192 5.22 0.92 -10.09
CA ALA A 192 6.41 0.42 -10.78
C ALA A 192 6.13 -0.92 -11.50
N GLY A 193 5.40 -1.82 -10.84
CA GLY A 193 5.05 -3.12 -11.41
C GLY A 193 4.23 -3.02 -12.70
N SER A 194 3.34 -2.02 -12.76
CA SER A 194 2.45 -1.75 -13.89
C SER A 194 3.04 -0.73 -14.88
N GLY A 195 4.27 -0.24 -14.67
CA GLY A 195 4.92 0.70 -15.60
C GLY A 195 4.39 2.14 -15.54
N MET A 196 3.91 2.61 -14.39
CA MET A 196 3.24 3.92 -14.26
C MET A 196 4.11 5.05 -13.70
N ASP A 197 5.37 4.77 -13.36
CA ASP A 197 6.23 5.73 -12.67
C ASP A 197 6.44 7.02 -13.49
N GLU A 198 6.65 6.90 -14.80
CA GLU A 198 6.79 8.06 -15.68
C GLU A 198 5.50 8.90 -15.76
N PHE A 199 4.33 8.25 -15.76
CA PHE A 199 3.05 8.95 -15.72
C PHE A 199 2.86 9.70 -14.41
N ALA A 200 3.20 9.07 -13.29
CA ALA A 200 3.11 9.68 -11.97
C ALA A 200 4.00 10.94 -11.87
N ASP A 201 5.18 10.92 -12.48
CA ASP A 201 6.11 12.05 -12.52
C ASP A 201 5.61 13.18 -13.45
N GLN A 202 5.08 12.86 -14.63
CA GLN A 202 4.63 13.86 -15.61
C GLN A 202 3.25 14.44 -15.30
N TYR A 203 2.35 13.63 -14.72
CA TYR A 203 0.95 13.97 -14.47
C TYR A 203 0.54 13.68 -13.03
N PRO A 204 1.21 14.26 -12.02
CA PRO A 204 0.97 13.95 -10.61
C PRO A 204 -0.47 14.24 -10.18
N ASP A 205 -1.12 15.26 -10.74
CA ASP A 205 -2.50 15.64 -10.42
C ASP A 205 -3.54 14.68 -11.03
N ARG A 206 -3.12 13.76 -11.90
CA ARG A 206 -3.98 12.76 -12.58
C ARG A 206 -3.58 11.33 -12.22
N PHE A 207 -2.68 11.14 -11.26
CA PHE A 207 -2.21 9.84 -10.80
C PHE A 207 -2.63 9.59 -9.36
N PHE A 208 -3.25 8.44 -9.10
CA PHE A 208 -3.73 8.05 -7.78
C PHE A 208 -3.26 6.64 -7.41
N ASP A 209 -2.33 6.56 -6.47
CA ASP A 209 -2.02 5.31 -5.76
C ASP A 209 -2.93 5.20 -4.53
N VAL A 210 -3.81 4.20 -4.53
CA VAL A 210 -4.77 3.97 -3.43
C VAL A 210 -4.26 2.96 -2.38
N ALA A 211 -2.95 2.68 -2.39
CA ALA A 211 -2.31 1.64 -1.61
C ALA A 211 -2.91 0.24 -1.91
N ILE A 212 -2.66 -0.74 -1.05
CA ILE A 212 -3.20 -2.10 -1.20
C ILE A 212 -4.69 -2.10 -0.84
N ALA A 213 -5.54 -1.59 -1.74
CA ALA A 213 -6.98 -1.47 -1.56
C ALA A 213 -7.69 -1.58 -2.93
N GLU A 214 -7.69 -2.78 -3.51
CA GLU A 214 -8.23 -3.03 -4.85
C GLU A 214 -9.71 -2.69 -4.95
N GLN A 215 -10.52 -3.03 -3.93
CA GLN A 215 -11.94 -2.65 -3.89
C GLN A 215 -12.10 -1.13 -4.00
N HIS A 216 -11.29 -0.41 -3.23
CA HIS A 216 -11.31 1.05 -3.26
C HIS A 216 -10.88 1.59 -4.62
N ALA A 217 -9.85 1.02 -5.26
CA ALA A 217 -9.40 1.44 -6.59
C ALA A 217 -10.55 1.43 -7.62
N VAL A 218 -11.34 0.35 -7.63
CA VAL A 218 -12.44 0.17 -8.59
C VAL A 218 -13.61 1.11 -8.29
N THR A 219 -14.07 1.19 -7.03
CA THR A 219 -15.16 2.11 -6.68
C THR A 219 -14.73 3.59 -6.80
N PHE A 220 -13.47 3.91 -6.54
CA PHE A 220 -12.92 5.26 -6.74
C PHE A 220 -12.93 5.65 -8.22
N ALA A 221 -12.55 4.74 -9.11
CA ALA A 221 -12.68 4.91 -10.55
C ALA A 221 -14.15 5.10 -10.96
N ALA A 222 -15.07 4.28 -10.45
CA ALA A 222 -16.50 4.43 -10.70
C ALA A 222 -17.01 5.84 -10.35
N GLY A 223 -16.64 6.35 -9.17
CA GLY A 223 -16.98 7.72 -8.77
C GLY A 223 -16.46 8.79 -9.72
N MET A 224 -15.22 8.66 -10.19
CA MET A 224 -14.64 9.57 -11.20
C MET A 224 -15.35 9.49 -12.55
N ALA A 225 -15.73 8.29 -12.98
CA ALA A 225 -16.46 8.09 -14.23
C ALA A 225 -17.86 8.74 -14.18
N CYS A 226 -18.53 8.74 -13.01
CA CYS A 226 -19.80 9.45 -12.81
C CYS A 226 -19.68 10.97 -13.08
N ASP A 227 -18.52 11.57 -12.79
CA ASP A 227 -18.23 12.99 -13.05
C ASP A 227 -17.70 13.24 -14.48
N GLY A 228 -17.71 12.22 -15.34
CA GLY A 228 -17.32 12.33 -16.75
C GLY A 228 -15.82 12.40 -16.99
N LEU A 229 -15.01 11.96 -16.02
CA LEU A 229 -13.60 11.62 -16.19
C LEU A 229 -13.46 10.23 -16.81
N LYS A 230 -12.25 9.89 -17.26
CA LYS A 230 -11.94 8.62 -17.94
C LYS A 230 -10.87 7.85 -17.19
N PRO A 231 -11.23 7.17 -16.10
CA PRO A 231 -10.29 6.44 -15.26
C PRO A 231 -9.76 5.18 -15.96
N VAL A 232 -8.45 5.00 -15.85
CA VAL A 232 -7.71 3.79 -16.20
C VAL A 232 -7.22 3.14 -14.92
N VAL A 233 -7.76 1.97 -14.58
CA VAL A 233 -7.35 1.18 -13.41
C VAL A 233 -6.31 0.16 -13.84
N ALA A 234 -5.06 0.40 -13.46
CA ALA A 234 -3.96 -0.55 -13.68
C ALA A 234 -3.85 -1.50 -12.49
N ILE A 235 -4.13 -2.77 -12.74
CA ILE A 235 -4.27 -3.79 -11.69
C ILE A 235 -3.84 -5.15 -12.21
N TYR A 236 -3.29 -6.01 -11.35
CA TYR A 236 -2.96 -7.37 -11.77
C TYR A 236 -4.22 -8.22 -11.83
N SER A 237 -4.29 -9.18 -12.76
CA SER A 237 -5.43 -10.11 -12.89
C SER A 237 -5.75 -10.82 -11.56
N THR A 238 -4.72 -11.26 -10.83
CA THR A 238 -4.91 -11.92 -9.53
C THR A 238 -5.48 -10.99 -8.46
N PHE A 239 -5.08 -9.71 -8.47
CA PHE A 239 -5.53 -8.73 -7.47
C PHE A 239 -6.91 -8.17 -7.80
N LEU A 240 -7.30 -8.09 -9.08
CA LEU A 240 -8.66 -7.70 -9.48
C LEU A 240 -9.73 -8.63 -8.90
N GLN A 241 -9.40 -9.88 -8.58
CA GLN A 241 -10.30 -10.80 -7.87
C GLN A 241 -10.84 -10.22 -6.55
N ARG A 242 -10.04 -9.39 -5.85
CA ARG A 242 -10.45 -8.72 -4.61
C ARG A 242 -11.60 -7.74 -4.82
N ALA A 243 -11.70 -7.15 -6.01
CA ALA A 243 -12.64 -6.09 -6.36
C ALA A 243 -13.75 -6.56 -7.33
N TYR A 244 -13.99 -7.88 -7.39
CA TYR A 244 -14.97 -8.45 -8.33
C TYR A 244 -16.38 -7.89 -8.12
N ASP A 245 -16.79 -7.72 -6.85
CA ASP A 245 -18.09 -7.16 -6.49
C ASP A 245 -18.20 -5.69 -6.93
N GLN A 246 -17.18 -4.87 -6.68
CA GLN A 246 -17.11 -3.46 -7.09
C GLN A 246 -17.12 -3.32 -8.62
N LEU A 247 -16.42 -4.21 -9.33
CA LEU A 247 -16.44 -4.24 -10.80
C LEU A 247 -17.86 -4.50 -11.33
N ILE A 248 -18.61 -5.40 -10.70
CA ILE A 248 -19.98 -5.69 -11.11
C ILE A 248 -20.91 -4.54 -10.74
N HIS A 249 -20.98 -4.20 -9.46
CA HIS A 249 -22.03 -3.35 -8.90
C HIS A 249 -21.78 -1.87 -9.14
N ASP A 250 -20.54 -1.42 -8.99
CA ASP A 250 -20.21 0.01 -9.08
C ASP A 250 -19.90 0.42 -10.51
N VAL A 251 -19.38 -0.49 -11.35
CA VAL A 251 -18.95 -0.18 -12.73
C VAL A 251 -19.91 -0.76 -13.77
N ALA A 252 -19.99 -2.10 -13.89
CA ALA A 252 -20.63 -2.74 -15.03
C ALA A 252 -22.16 -2.56 -15.09
N ILE A 253 -22.85 -2.68 -13.95
CA ILE A 253 -24.31 -2.46 -13.87
C ILE A 253 -24.66 -1.01 -14.18
N GLN A 254 -23.82 -0.07 -13.77
CA GLN A 254 -23.99 1.36 -14.03
C GLN A 254 -23.55 1.75 -15.46
N ASN A 255 -22.93 0.83 -16.21
CA ASN A 255 -22.35 1.05 -17.54
C ASN A 255 -21.42 2.28 -17.56
N LEU A 256 -20.50 2.35 -16.59
CA LEU A 256 -19.55 3.46 -16.45
C LEU A 256 -18.32 3.28 -17.34
N ASP A 257 -17.78 4.40 -17.80
CA ASP A 257 -16.56 4.50 -18.60
C ASP A 257 -15.32 4.29 -17.72
N VAL A 258 -14.96 3.02 -17.49
CA VAL A 258 -13.76 2.62 -16.73
C VAL A 258 -12.96 1.61 -17.57
N LEU A 259 -11.71 1.97 -17.88
CA LEU A 259 -10.78 1.06 -18.55
C LEU A 259 -9.95 0.29 -17.52
N PHE A 260 -10.04 -1.04 -17.53
CA PHE A 260 -9.17 -1.90 -16.72
C PHE A 260 -7.96 -2.35 -17.54
N ALA A 261 -6.77 -1.87 -17.17
CA ALA A 261 -5.51 -2.35 -17.71
C ALA A 261 -4.99 -3.50 -16.84
N ILE A 262 -5.29 -4.73 -17.26
CA ILE A 262 -5.05 -5.94 -16.47
C ILE A 262 -3.67 -6.53 -16.80
N ASP A 263 -2.71 -6.33 -15.89
CA ASP A 263 -1.35 -6.87 -16.01
C ASP A 263 -1.24 -8.25 -15.32
N ARG A 264 -0.15 -9.00 -15.54
CA ARG A 264 0.12 -10.34 -14.96
C ARG A 264 -1.06 -11.32 -15.15
N ALA A 265 -1.77 -11.19 -16.28
CA ALA A 265 -2.80 -12.15 -16.70
C ALA A 265 -2.15 -13.49 -17.10
N GLY A 266 -2.78 -14.59 -16.72
CA GLY A 266 -2.29 -15.95 -16.92
C GLY A 266 -1.31 -16.43 -15.84
N LEU A 267 -0.30 -17.19 -16.26
CA LEU A 267 0.71 -17.79 -15.37
C LEU A 267 1.87 -16.82 -15.17
N VAL A 268 2.27 -16.61 -13.91
CA VAL A 268 3.34 -15.68 -13.53
C VAL A 268 4.64 -16.39 -13.10
N GLY A 269 4.68 -17.72 -13.17
CA GLY A 269 5.87 -18.51 -12.90
C GLY A 269 6.20 -18.62 -11.41
N GLU A 270 7.28 -17.95 -10.98
CA GLU A 270 7.93 -18.19 -9.68
C GLU A 270 7.12 -17.67 -8.48
N ASP A 271 6.24 -16.69 -8.68
CA ASP A 271 5.35 -16.17 -7.64
C ASP A 271 4.24 -17.18 -7.22
N GLY A 272 4.13 -18.28 -7.97
CA GLY A 272 3.33 -19.43 -7.61
C GLY A 272 1.81 -19.23 -7.79
N PRO A 273 1.00 -20.18 -7.29
CA PRO A 273 -0.44 -20.24 -7.56
C PRO A 273 -1.23 -19.07 -6.96
N THR A 274 -0.72 -18.39 -5.93
CA THR A 274 -1.40 -17.23 -5.32
C THR A 274 -1.35 -15.98 -6.20
N HIS A 275 -0.38 -15.90 -7.11
CA HIS A 275 -0.22 -14.77 -8.02
C HIS A 275 -0.66 -15.08 -9.46
N ALA A 276 -1.03 -16.32 -9.75
CA ALA A 276 -1.51 -16.71 -11.07
C ALA A 276 -2.86 -16.03 -11.38
N GLY A 277 -2.83 -15.04 -12.27
CA GLY A 277 -4.02 -14.35 -12.79
C GLY A 277 -4.76 -15.19 -13.82
N SER A 278 -5.16 -16.42 -13.48
CA SER A 278 -5.70 -17.39 -14.46
C SER A 278 -7.23 -17.38 -14.58
N PHE A 279 -7.91 -16.45 -13.91
CA PHE A 279 -9.37 -16.48 -13.75
C PHE A 279 -10.11 -15.29 -14.38
N ASP A 280 -9.42 -14.22 -14.78
CA ASP A 280 -10.04 -12.98 -15.28
C ASP A 280 -10.94 -13.21 -16.49
N LEU A 281 -10.49 -13.94 -17.52
CA LEU A 281 -11.34 -14.29 -18.66
C LEU A 281 -12.61 -15.07 -18.26
N SER A 282 -12.57 -15.81 -17.16
CA SER A 282 -13.73 -16.57 -16.70
C SER A 282 -14.72 -15.69 -15.95
N TYR A 283 -14.26 -14.94 -14.95
CA TYR A 283 -15.15 -14.14 -14.11
C TYR A 283 -15.59 -12.83 -14.76
N LEU A 284 -14.80 -12.23 -15.66
CA LEU A 284 -15.19 -11.02 -16.37
C LEU A 284 -16.24 -11.31 -17.45
N ARG A 285 -16.15 -12.47 -18.11
CA ARG A 285 -17.00 -12.81 -19.26
C ARG A 285 -18.48 -13.02 -18.89
N CYS A 286 -18.78 -13.33 -17.63
CA CYS A 286 -20.16 -13.45 -17.17
C CYS A 286 -20.79 -12.11 -16.74
N VAL A 287 -20.01 -11.02 -16.71
CA VAL A 287 -20.49 -9.70 -16.33
C VAL A 287 -21.00 -8.96 -17.58
N PRO A 288 -22.23 -8.39 -17.56
CA PRO A 288 -22.76 -7.65 -18.70
C PRO A 288 -21.94 -6.40 -19.01
N ASN A 289 -22.05 -5.91 -20.25
CA ASN A 289 -21.41 -4.67 -20.74
C ASN A 289 -19.87 -4.66 -20.70
N MET A 290 -19.22 -5.79 -20.42
CA MET A 290 -17.77 -5.90 -20.44
C MET A 290 -17.25 -6.23 -21.84
N VAL A 291 -16.33 -5.40 -22.35
CA VAL A 291 -15.49 -5.72 -23.50
C VAL A 291 -14.16 -6.28 -22.97
N ILE A 292 -13.84 -7.52 -23.35
CA ILE A 292 -12.61 -8.19 -22.92
C ILE A 292 -11.70 -8.37 -24.14
N MET A 293 -10.46 -7.92 -24.02
CA MET A 293 -9.46 -7.97 -25.09
C MET A 293 -8.17 -8.59 -24.55
N ALA A 294 -7.54 -9.46 -25.33
CA ALA A 294 -6.31 -10.15 -24.97
C ALA A 294 -5.28 -9.98 -26.10
N PRO A 295 -4.33 -9.03 -25.99
CA PRO A 295 -3.39 -8.75 -27.06
C PRO A 295 -2.39 -9.88 -27.25
N SER A 296 -2.06 -10.18 -28.51
CA SER A 296 -1.08 -11.18 -28.92
C SER A 296 0.34 -10.63 -29.05
N ASP A 297 0.48 -9.32 -29.27
CA ASP A 297 1.74 -8.60 -29.37
C ASP A 297 1.67 -7.16 -28.80
N GLU A 298 2.83 -6.49 -28.77
CA GLU A 298 2.98 -5.14 -28.20
C GLU A 298 2.17 -4.08 -28.96
N ASN A 299 2.09 -4.19 -30.28
CA ASN A 299 1.33 -3.26 -31.10
C ASN A 299 -0.17 -3.45 -30.88
N GLU A 300 -0.64 -4.70 -30.86
CA GLU A 300 -2.03 -5.03 -30.57
C GLU A 300 -2.43 -4.57 -29.17
N CYS A 301 -1.56 -4.71 -28.16
CA CYS A 301 -1.78 -4.16 -26.82
C CYS A 301 -2.03 -2.65 -26.87
N ARG A 302 -1.17 -1.90 -27.57
CA ARG A 302 -1.34 -0.45 -27.73
C ARG A 302 -2.65 -0.08 -28.44
N GLN A 303 -3.03 -0.82 -29.49
CA GLN A 303 -4.28 -0.58 -30.23
C GLN A 303 -5.53 -0.93 -29.42
N MET A 304 -5.49 -2.01 -28.63
CA MET A 304 -6.57 -2.41 -27.74
C MET A 304 -6.75 -1.42 -26.59
N LEU A 305 -5.67 -0.92 -25.99
CA LEU A 305 -5.73 0.16 -24.99
C LEU A 305 -6.35 1.43 -25.58
N TYR A 306 -5.92 1.83 -26.79
CA TYR A 306 -6.51 2.98 -27.49
C TYR A 306 -8.00 2.77 -27.75
N THR A 307 -8.37 1.60 -28.26
CA THR A 307 -9.76 1.25 -28.57
C THR A 307 -10.61 1.22 -27.30
N GLY A 308 -10.12 0.57 -26.24
CA GLY A 308 -10.75 0.55 -24.91
C GLY A 308 -10.99 1.93 -24.36
N HIS A 309 -10.00 2.83 -24.43
CA HIS A 309 -10.16 4.22 -24.01
C HIS A 309 -11.17 4.99 -24.87
N GLN A 310 -11.32 4.69 -26.17
CA GLN A 310 -12.27 5.41 -27.03
C GLN A 310 -13.70 4.84 -26.97
N LEU A 311 -13.87 3.61 -26.48
CA LEU A 311 -15.18 2.99 -26.29
C LEU A 311 -15.97 3.71 -25.18
N LYS A 312 -17.29 3.76 -25.35
CA LYS A 312 -18.26 4.31 -24.40
C LYS A 312 -19.26 3.24 -24.00
#